data_AF-I3TFJ7-F1
#
_entry.id   AF-I3TFJ7-F1
#
_cell.length_a   1.000
_cell.length_b   1.000
_cell.length_c   1.000
_cell.angle_alpha   90.00
_cell.angle_beta   90.00
_cell.angle_gamma   90.00
#
_symmetry.space_group_name_H-M   'P 1'
#
loop_
_entity.id
_entity.type
_entity.pdbx_description
1 polymer ?
#
loop_
_entity_poly.entity_id
_entity_poly.type
_entity_poly.pdbx_seq_one_letter_code
_entity_poly.pdbx_strand_id
1 'polypeptide(L)'
;MVERWLWLSTLLLNRENIGRLIEAVAVNGKLVVEDGEDYMKLLRLARAYSKTVKASVNYVIKGVSHSDTSKRLYSILPDYVYLETAYKNAKTIVSSATKCEIKRFWTASRGNRFDYGNRNIKLVPREGFFEVLIKYPWDRSWIRAKAFFGEKYIPMLRELVELASRREEGYGVVISFKEYPKIHIQVPIQLYLKHFSNTQQTSGRGFVAGFDLNSDRVNMVIVDRDGEIVYVKSVRFPEVTSHGSPAELNKQKRLQALSRLIRLAKLVGATHVAFENLLDIKKRRYTRSPSANRKISRFAKRQLLLHGILRSLREGLCVVLVNPKGTTKSEEHERIMKTRGLDRHMASAYLIALRGLSRIHINSYKQT
;
A
#
# COMPACT_ATOMS: atom_id res chain seq x y z
N MET A 1 -10.93 -9.85 -38.58
CA MET A 1 -10.80 -10.59 -37.31
C MET A 1 -9.54 -10.12 -36.56
N VAL A 2 -9.44 -8.83 -36.22
CA VAL A 2 -8.24 -8.22 -35.62
C VAL A 2 -8.68 -7.17 -34.63
N GLU A 3 -9.12 -7.56 -33.43
CA GLU A 3 -9.53 -6.55 -32.42
C GLU A 3 -9.59 -7.05 -30.96
N ARG A 4 -8.60 -7.82 -30.48
CA ARG A 4 -8.70 -8.38 -29.11
C ARG A 4 -7.49 -8.29 -28.18
N TRP A 5 -6.42 -7.56 -28.50
CA TRP A 5 -5.16 -7.72 -27.74
C TRP A 5 -4.37 -6.47 -27.31
N LEU A 6 -4.95 -5.26 -27.18
CA LEU A 6 -4.15 -4.07 -26.81
C LEU A 6 -4.65 -3.11 -25.68
N TRP A 7 -5.73 -3.41 -24.95
CA TRP A 7 -6.33 -2.41 -24.02
C TRP A 7 -6.55 -2.84 -22.56
N LEU A 8 -5.78 -3.79 -22.02
CA LEU A 8 -6.08 -4.44 -20.72
C LEU A 8 -5.47 -3.86 -19.43
N SER A 9 -4.85 -2.67 -19.41
CA SER A 9 -4.15 -2.17 -18.19
C SER A 9 -4.72 -0.92 -17.54
N THR A 10 -6.00 -0.60 -17.80
CA THR A 10 -6.69 0.51 -17.10
C THR A 10 -7.59 -0.03 -15.99
N LEU A 11 -7.42 0.47 -14.77
CA LEU A 11 -8.22 0.09 -13.60
C LEU A 11 -8.95 1.32 -13.05
N LEU A 12 -10.28 1.28 -13.04
CA LEU A 12 -11.10 2.25 -12.31
C LEU A 12 -11.28 1.73 -10.88
N LEU A 13 -10.75 2.47 -9.92
CA LEU A 13 -10.75 2.13 -8.51
C LEU A 13 -11.65 3.07 -7.73
N ASN A 14 -12.58 2.50 -6.97
CA ASN A 14 -13.45 3.20 -6.05
C ASN A 14 -13.40 2.51 -4.68
N ARG A 15 -14.21 2.97 -3.73
CA ARG A 15 -14.24 2.38 -2.39
C ARG A 15 -14.67 0.91 -2.41
N GLU A 16 -15.56 0.51 -3.31
CA GLU A 16 -16.12 -0.84 -3.36
C GLU A 16 -15.09 -1.86 -3.89
N ASN A 17 -14.32 -1.49 -4.92
CA ASN A 17 -13.48 -2.44 -5.64
C ASN A 17 -11.98 -2.38 -5.26
N ILE A 18 -11.55 -1.41 -4.44
CA ILE A 18 -10.14 -1.26 -4.02
C ILE A 18 -9.59 -2.50 -3.30
N GLY A 19 -10.46 -3.29 -2.65
CA GLY A 19 -10.08 -4.55 -2.00
C GLY A 19 -9.40 -5.56 -2.93
N ARG A 20 -9.65 -5.48 -4.24
CA ARG A 20 -8.98 -6.30 -5.25
C ARG A 20 -7.49 -5.96 -5.43
N LEU A 21 -7.09 -4.75 -5.02
CA LEU A 21 -5.72 -4.24 -5.17
C LEU A 21 -5.00 -4.11 -3.82
N ILE A 22 -5.70 -3.61 -2.80
CA ILE A 22 -5.17 -3.40 -1.46
C ILE A 22 -6.13 -4.08 -0.49
N GLU A 23 -5.76 -5.25 0.01
CA GLU A 23 -6.61 -5.99 0.97
C GLU A 23 -6.66 -5.29 2.33
N ALA A 24 -5.51 -4.77 2.80
CA ALA A 24 -5.38 -4.21 4.14
C ALA A 24 -4.37 -3.05 4.21
N VAL A 25 -4.56 -2.20 5.23
CA VAL A 25 -3.66 -1.10 5.58
C VAL A 25 -3.06 -1.36 6.95
N ALA A 26 -1.74 -1.12 7.09
CA ALA A 26 -1.05 -1.27 8.37
C ALA A 26 -1.25 -0.04 9.26
N VAL A 27 -1.80 -0.25 10.45
CA VAL A 27 -1.88 0.73 11.54
C VAL A 27 -0.78 0.43 12.54
N ASN A 28 0.08 1.43 12.79
CA ASN A 28 1.26 1.26 13.63
C ASN A 28 0.98 1.69 15.06
N GLY A 29 1.44 0.90 16.02
CA GLY A 29 1.41 1.20 17.45
C GLY A 29 2.75 0.92 18.14
N LYS A 30 2.95 1.54 19.30
CA LYS A 30 4.03 1.19 20.23
C LYS A 30 3.59 -0.06 21.00
N LEU A 31 4.48 -1.05 21.12
CA LEU A 31 4.23 -2.25 21.92
C LEU A 31 5.16 -2.22 23.15
N VAL A 32 4.59 -2.42 24.33
CA VAL A 32 5.31 -2.47 25.60
C VAL A 32 5.07 -3.83 26.23
N VAL A 33 6.15 -4.53 26.57
CA VAL A 33 6.13 -5.78 27.34
C VAL A 33 6.82 -5.45 28.65
N GLU A 34 6.07 -5.48 29.74
CA GLU A 34 6.57 -5.03 31.06
C GLU A 34 7.35 -6.15 31.76
N ASP A 35 6.89 -7.39 31.62
CA ASP A 35 7.52 -8.56 32.21
C ASP A 35 8.75 -9.02 31.40
N GLY A 36 9.85 -9.30 32.10
CA GLY A 36 11.12 -9.69 31.50
C GLY A 36 11.10 -11.08 30.85
N GLU A 37 10.36 -12.03 31.43
CA GLU A 37 10.23 -13.38 30.87
C GLU A 37 9.43 -13.34 29.57
N ASP A 38 8.29 -12.64 29.57
CA ASP A 38 7.45 -12.39 28.41
C ASP A 38 8.21 -11.66 27.30
N TYR A 39 9.07 -10.70 27.66
CA TYR A 39 9.93 -10.02 26.69
C TYR A 39 10.93 -10.99 26.05
N MET A 40 11.54 -11.87 26.84
CA MET A 40 12.47 -12.90 26.32
C MET A 40 11.76 -13.94 25.45
N LYS A 41 10.56 -14.39 25.85
CA LYS A 41 9.71 -15.26 25.02
C LYS A 41 9.37 -14.61 23.69
N LEU A 42 9.02 -13.33 23.70
CA LEU A 42 8.72 -12.56 22.50
C LEU A 42 9.95 -12.45 21.57
N LEU A 43 11.13 -12.19 22.12
CA LEU A 43 12.38 -12.15 21.35
C LEU A 43 12.69 -13.51 20.72
N ARG A 44 12.56 -14.60 21.48
CA ARG A 44 12.76 -15.97 20.96
C ARG A 44 11.77 -16.29 19.84
N LEU A 45 10.49 -15.95 20.02
CA LEU A 45 9.46 -16.12 19.01
C LEU A 45 9.82 -15.37 17.71
N ALA A 46 10.19 -14.10 17.81
CA ALA A 46 10.54 -13.29 16.65
C ALA A 46 11.79 -13.82 15.91
N ARG A 47 12.79 -14.29 16.65
CA ARG A 47 13.98 -14.92 16.05
C ARG A 47 13.63 -16.22 15.33
N ALA A 48 12.87 -17.11 15.96
CA ALA A 48 12.43 -18.36 15.36
C ALA A 48 11.57 -18.11 14.11
N TYR A 49 10.60 -17.21 14.20
CA TYR A 49 9.76 -16.82 13.07
C TYR A 49 10.60 -16.33 11.88
N SER A 50 11.56 -15.44 12.14
CA SER A 50 12.43 -14.90 11.08
C SER A 50 13.34 -15.96 10.47
N LYS A 51 13.84 -16.90 11.27
CA LYS A 51 14.59 -18.07 10.78
C LYS A 51 13.72 -18.96 9.90
N THR A 52 12.47 -19.20 10.31
CA THR A 52 11.48 -19.94 9.53
C THR A 52 11.18 -19.26 8.20
N VAL A 53 10.97 -17.94 8.16
CA VAL A 53 10.78 -17.20 6.89
C VAL A 53 11.99 -17.37 5.98
N LYS A 54 13.22 -17.23 6.49
CA LYS A 54 14.46 -17.43 5.72
C LYS A 54 14.52 -18.84 5.13
N ALA A 55 14.25 -19.86 5.92
CA ALA A 55 14.24 -21.24 5.45
C ALA A 55 13.14 -21.50 4.41
N SER A 56 11.94 -20.96 4.65
CA SER A 56 10.80 -21.04 3.72
C SER A 56 11.09 -20.38 2.37
N VAL A 57 11.89 -19.31 2.30
CA VAL A 57 12.31 -18.72 1.01
C VAL A 57 13.03 -19.76 0.15
N ASN A 58 13.96 -20.52 0.73
CA ASN A 58 14.67 -21.58 0.00
C ASN A 58 13.73 -22.70 -0.46
N TYR A 59 12.77 -23.09 0.37
CA TYR A 59 11.77 -24.10 0.00
C TYR A 59 10.81 -23.63 -1.09
N VAL A 60 10.38 -22.37 -1.04
CA VAL A 60 9.54 -21.76 -2.08
C VAL A 60 10.28 -21.70 -3.41
N ILE A 61 11.57 -21.32 -3.42
CA ILE A 61 12.41 -21.32 -4.64
C ILE A 61 12.51 -22.73 -5.24
N LYS A 62 12.60 -23.76 -4.38
CA LYS A 62 12.65 -25.17 -4.78
C LYS A 62 11.27 -25.76 -5.12
N GLY A 63 10.20 -24.97 -5.12
CA GLY A 63 8.84 -25.43 -5.44
C GLY A 63 8.21 -26.35 -4.37
N VAL A 64 8.75 -26.40 -3.16
CA VAL A 64 8.23 -27.27 -2.10
C VAL A 64 6.90 -26.74 -1.57
N SER A 65 5.96 -27.66 -1.34
CA SER A 65 4.61 -27.33 -0.88
C SER A 65 4.61 -26.69 0.51
N HIS A 66 3.51 -25.98 0.83
CA HIS A 66 3.30 -25.42 2.16
C HIS A 66 3.27 -26.50 3.25
N SER A 67 2.60 -27.62 2.98
CA SER A 67 2.44 -28.73 3.93
C SER A 67 3.79 -29.33 4.30
N ASP A 68 4.62 -29.64 3.31
CA ASP A 68 5.93 -30.26 3.53
C ASP A 68 6.91 -29.30 4.18
N THR A 69 6.86 -28.02 3.79
CA THR A 69 7.66 -26.96 4.43
C THR A 69 7.29 -26.83 5.90
N SER A 70 5.99 -26.85 6.23
CA SER A 70 5.51 -26.75 7.60
C SER A 70 5.95 -27.94 8.45
N LYS A 71 5.84 -29.17 7.94
CA LYS A 71 6.34 -30.38 8.63
C LYS A 71 7.83 -30.28 8.98
N ARG A 72 8.65 -29.83 8.03
CA ARG A 72 10.11 -29.70 8.21
C ARG A 72 10.51 -28.59 9.19
N LEU A 73 9.73 -27.50 9.25
CA LEU A 73 10.03 -26.35 10.10
C LEU A 73 9.29 -26.36 11.44
N TYR A 74 8.43 -27.36 11.69
CA TYR A 74 7.65 -27.47 12.92
C TYR A 74 8.53 -27.57 14.17
N SER A 75 9.68 -28.23 14.07
CA SER A 75 10.66 -28.32 15.17
C SER A 75 11.25 -26.96 15.55
N ILE A 76 11.27 -26.00 14.63
CA ILE A 76 11.79 -24.64 14.85
C ILE A 76 10.68 -23.72 15.38
N LEU A 77 9.47 -23.83 14.83
CA LEU A 77 8.33 -23.00 15.17
C LEU A 77 7.06 -23.87 15.23
N PRO A 78 6.73 -24.43 16.42
CA PRO A 78 5.71 -25.47 16.57
C PRO A 78 4.28 -24.89 16.61
N ASP A 79 3.93 -24.07 15.61
CA ASP A 79 2.58 -23.54 15.46
C ASP A 79 2.24 -23.35 13.96
N TYR A 80 1.17 -24.02 13.53
CA TYR A 80 0.77 -24.06 12.12
C TYR A 80 0.44 -22.68 11.55
N VAL A 81 -0.24 -21.81 12.31
CA VAL A 81 -0.67 -20.49 11.80
C VAL A 81 0.54 -19.57 11.64
N TYR A 82 1.51 -19.64 12.55
CA TYR A 82 2.79 -18.96 12.36
C TYR A 82 3.56 -19.49 11.15
N LEU A 83 3.65 -20.81 10.98
CA LEU A 83 4.31 -21.44 9.83
C LEU A 83 3.66 -21.05 8.50
N GLU A 84 2.33 -21.07 8.43
CA GLU A 84 1.59 -20.65 7.24
C GLU A 84 1.82 -19.19 6.90
N THR A 85 1.79 -18.33 7.91
CA THR A 85 2.09 -16.91 7.75
C THR A 85 3.53 -16.72 7.25
N ALA A 86 4.50 -17.45 7.81
CA ALA A 86 5.90 -17.39 7.40
C ALA A 86 6.11 -17.84 5.94
N TYR A 87 5.43 -18.91 5.51
CA TYR A 87 5.49 -19.40 4.14
C TYR A 87 4.86 -18.43 3.13
N LYS A 88 3.72 -17.82 3.46
CA LYS A 88 3.10 -16.77 2.62
C LYS A 88 4.01 -15.55 2.49
N ASN A 89 4.64 -15.13 3.59
CA ASN A 89 5.64 -14.05 3.56
C ASN A 89 6.85 -14.42 2.70
N ALA A 90 7.34 -15.66 2.76
CA ALA A 90 8.40 -16.15 1.89
C ALA A 90 8.00 -16.09 0.40
N LYS A 91 6.77 -16.49 0.04
CA LYS A 91 6.24 -16.34 -1.33
C LYS A 91 6.25 -14.88 -1.81
N THR A 92 5.82 -13.95 -0.97
CA THR A 92 5.85 -12.51 -1.28
C THR A 92 7.28 -11.98 -1.45
N ILE A 93 8.23 -12.51 -0.68
CA ILE A 93 9.65 -12.16 -0.83
C ILE A 93 10.20 -12.67 -2.16
N VAL A 94 9.98 -13.95 -2.49
CA VAL A 94 10.45 -14.56 -3.74
C VAL A 94 9.87 -13.86 -4.97
N SER A 95 8.59 -13.46 -4.92
CA SER A 95 7.96 -12.73 -6.02
C SER A 95 8.49 -11.30 -6.19
N SER A 96 9.10 -10.71 -5.16
CA SER A 96 9.58 -9.32 -5.17
C SER A 96 11.11 -9.18 -5.32
N ALA A 97 11.88 -10.19 -4.95
CA ALA A 97 13.35 -10.14 -5.00
C ALA A 97 13.98 -11.49 -5.36
N THR A 98 14.98 -11.45 -6.24
CA THR A 98 15.81 -12.61 -6.63
C THR A 98 16.83 -13.01 -5.56
N LYS A 99 17.20 -12.09 -4.66
CA LYS A 99 18.07 -12.32 -3.50
C LYS A 99 17.58 -11.41 -2.37
N CYS A 100 17.19 -11.99 -1.24
CA CYS A 100 16.68 -11.24 -0.10
C CYS A 100 17.45 -11.66 1.16
N GLU A 101 18.04 -10.68 1.83
CA GLU A 101 18.72 -10.89 3.09
C GLU A 101 17.85 -10.33 4.23
N ILE A 102 17.28 -11.22 5.05
CA ILE A 102 16.47 -10.83 6.20
C ILE A 102 17.44 -10.50 7.36
N LYS A 103 17.78 -9.22 7.52
CA LYS A 103 18.74 -8.76 8.54
C LYS A 103 18.14 -8.58 9.94
N ARG A 104 16.83 -8.32 10.03
CA ARG A 104 16.13 -8.04 11.29
C ARG A 104 15.14 -9.14 11.63
N PHE A 105 14.98 -9.41 12.91
CA PHE A 105 13.97 -10.33 13.40
C PHE A 105 12.64 -9.61 13.68
N TRP A 106 11.55 -10.34 13.48
CA TRP A 106 10.17 -9.92 13.59
C TRP A 106 9.29 -11.17 13.70
N THR A 107 8.04 -11.01 14.14
CA THR A 107 7.03 -12.07 14.08
C THR A 107 5.76 -11.56 13.43
N ALA A 108 5.00 -12.43 12.80
CA ALA A 108 3.68 -12.09 12.30
C ALA A 108 2.73 -13.28 12.31
N SER A 109 1.46 -12.97 12.53
CA SER A 109 0.37 -13.92 12.46
C SER A 109 -0.70 -13.39 11.53
N ARG A 110 -1.10 -14.17 10.53
CA ARG A 110 -2.25 -13.86 9.69
C ARG A 110 -3.55 -13.99 10.50
N GLY A 111 -4.49 -13.11 10.22
CA GLY A 111 -5.85 -13.19 10.75
C GLY A 111 -6.79 -14.05 9.92
N ASN A 112 -7.82 -14.55 10.58
CA ASN A 112 -8.94 -15.27 9.99
C ASN A 112 -10.20 -14.98 10.82
N ARG A 113 -11.32 -14.76 10.14
CA ARG A 113 -12.61 -14.50 10.79
C ARG A 113 -13.04 -15.64 11.72
N PHE A 114 -12.72 -16.89 11.36
CA PHE A 114 -13.06 -18.06 12.16
C PHE A 114 -12.21 -18.21 13.43
N ASP A 115 -11.07 -17.51 13.51
CA ASP A 115 -10.17 -17.50 14.65
C ASP A 115 -10.39 -16.26 15.55
N TYR A 116 -11.59 -15.68 15.50
CA TYR A 116 -11.95 -14.44 16.20
C TYR A 116 -10.97 -13.31 15.90
N GLY A 117 -10.70 -13.10 14.61
CA GLY A 117 -9.77 -12.09 14.12
C GLY A 117 -8.37 -12.64 13.89
N ASN A 118 -7.70 -13.12 14.95
CA ASN A 118 -6.35 -13.67 14.87
C ASN A 118 -6.08 -14.69 15.98
N ARG A 119 -5.71 -15.92 15.57
CA ARG A 119 -5.51 -17.04 16.50
C ARG A 119 -4.37 -16.81 17.50
N ASN A 120 -3.27 -16.21 17.05
CA ASN A 120 -2.03 -16.17 17.81
C ASN A 120 -1.71 -14.79 18.39
N ILE A 121 -2.28 -13.71 17.86
CA ILE A 121 -2.04 -12.36 18.38
C ILE A 121 -3.38 -11.64 18.52
N LYS A 122 -3.94 -11.65 19.73
CA LYS A 122 -5.25 -11.07 20.02
C LYS A 122 -5.12 -9.64 20.53
N LEU A 123 -6.02 -8.77 20.08
CA LEU A 123 -6.22 -7.43 20.62
C LEU A 123 -7.42 -7.42 21.55
N VAL A 124 -7.25 -6.88 22.75
CA VAL A 124 -8.32 -6.69 23.73
C VAL A 124 -8.35 -5.22 24.15
N PRO A 125 -9.42 -4.48 23.82
CA PRO A 125 -9.54 -3.09 24.20
C PRO A 125 -9.57 -2.94 25.73
N ARG A 126 -8.77 -2.02 26.25
CA ARG A 126 -8.79 -1.55 27.64
C ARG A 126 -9.01 -0.04 27.66
N GLU A 127 -9.04 0.53 28.84
CA GLU A 127 -8.97 1.97 29.02
C GLU A 127 -7.53 2.44 28.73
N GLY A 128 -7.37 3.45 27.86
CA GLY A 128 -6.07 4.02 27.50
C GLY A 128 -5.15 3.18 26.60
N PHE A 129 -5.36 1.87 26.45
CA PHE A 129 -4.52 0.99 25.61
C PHE A 129 -5.27 -0.24 25.09
N PHE A 130 -4.62 -1.01 24.22
CA PHE A 130 -5.06 -2.34 23.83
C PHE A 130 -4.13 -3.37 24.47
N GLU A 131 -4.68 -4.26 25.27
CA GLU A 131 -3.94 -5.45 25.71
C GLU A 131 -3.73 -6.37 24.51
N VAL A 132 -2.50 -6.86 24.35
CA VAL A 132 -2.10 -7.76 23.27
C VAL A 132 -1.69 -9.08 23.89
N LEU A 133 -2.39 -10.14 23.52
CA LEU A 133 -2.07 -11.50 23.93
C LEU A 133 -1.38 -12.20 22.76
N ILE A 134 -0.11 -12.56 22.93
CA ILE A 134 0.71 -13.21 21.90
C ILE A 134 0.97 -14.65 22.32
N LYS A 135 0.46 -15.61 21.55
CA LYS A 135 0.61 -17.02 21.83
C LYS A 135 2.05 -17.45 21.65
N TYR A 136 2.64 -18.04 22.68
CA TYR A 136 4.00 -18.57 22.64
C TYR A 136 3.97 -20.07 22.27
N PRO A 137 4.53 -20.47 21.11
CA PRO A 137 4.32 -21.83 20.56
C PRO A 137 4.84 -22.99 21.41
N TRP A 138 5.91 -22.79 22.20
CA TRP A 138 6.63 -23.90 22.83
C TRP A 138 5.96 -24.42 24.10
N ASP A 139 5.40 -23.54 24.94
CA ASP A 139 4.69 -23.93 26.17
C ASP A 139 3.19 -23.59 26.11
N ARG A 140 2.73 -22.99 25.01
CA ARG A 140 1.33 -22.57 24.75
C ARG A 140 0.83 -21.45 25.69
N SER A 141 1.72 -20.81 26.45
CA SER A 141 1.40 -19.63 27.25
C SER A 141 1.09 -18.41 26.39
N TRP A 142 0.56 -17.36 27.02
CA TRP A 142 0.29 -16.07 26.41
C TRP A 142 1.24 -15.02 26.96
N ILE A 143 2.06 -14.46 26.08
CA ILE A 143 2.84 -13.25 26.36
C ILE A 143 1.86 -12.09 26.42
N ARG A 144 1.89 -11.30 27.50
CA ARG A 144 1.03 -10.14 27.69
C ARG A 144 1.79 -8.85 27.36
N ALA A 145 1.17 -7.99 26.58
CA ALA A 145 1.76 -6.72 26.19
C ALA A 145 0.70 -5.62 26.12
N LYS A 146 1.14 -4.36 26.19
CA LYS A 146 0.30 -3.17 26.00
C LYS A 146 0.62 -2.53 24.67
N ALA A 147 -0.39 -2.29 23.84
CA ALA A 147 -0.28 -1.58 22.58
C ALA A 147 -0.95 -0.21 22.64
N PHE A 148 -0.19 0.81 22.21
CA PHE A 148 -0.63 2.19 22.15
C PHE A 148 -0.69 2.65 20.70
N PHE A 149 -1.84 3.17 20.29
CA PHE A 149 -2.11 3.65 18.94
C PHE A 149 -2.50 5.13 19.00
N GLY A 150 -2.30 5.87 17.91
CA GLY A 150 -2.77 7.25 17.83
C GLY A 150 -4.30 7.32 17.94
N GLU A 151 -4.81 8.30 18.68
CA GLU A 151 -6.23 8.43 19.07
C GLU A 151 -7.21 8.27 17.90
N LYS A 152 -6.90 8.89 16.77
CA LYS A 152 -7.72 8.80 15.54
C LYS A 152 -7.97 7.37 15.04
N TYR A 153 -7.13 6.40 15.41
CA TYR A 153 -7.28 4.99 15.02
C TYR A 153 -8.07 4.16 16.03
N ILE A 154 -8.27 4.65 17.25
CA ILE A 154 -8.90 3.90 18.34
C ILE A 154 -10.33 3.46 17.98
N PRO A 155 -11.22 4.33 17.46
CA PRO A 155 -12.59 3.92 17.12
C PRO A 155 -12.63 2.76 16.11
N MET A 156 -11.85 2.87 15.04
CA MET A 156 -11.73 1.83 14.02
C MET A 156 -11.15 0.52 14.56
N LEU A 157 -10.14 0.58 15.44
CA LEU A 157 -9.56 -0.63 16.02
C LEU A 157 -10.53 -1.31 17.00
N ARG A 158 -11.38 -0.56 17.70
CA ARG A 158 -12.46 -1.12 18.53
C ARG A 158 -13.49 -1.85 17.67
N GLU A 159 -13.95 -1.21 16.59
CA GLU A 159 -14.85 -1.85 15.62
C GLU A 159 -14.21 -3.11 15.01
N LEU A 160 -12.91 -3.08 14.68
CA LEU A 160 -12.20 -4.26 14.17
C LEU A 160 -12.25 -5.43 15.15
N VAL A 161 -12.04 -5.17 16.44
CA VAL A 161 -12.12 -6.22 17.48
C VAL A 161 -13.56 -6.72 17.63
N GLU A 162 -14.55 -5.85 17.53
CA GLU A 162 -15.96 -6.22 17.58
C GLU A 162 -16.35 -7.12 16.41
N LEU A 163 -16.03 -6.74 15.18
CA LEU A 163 -16.24 -7.57 13.98
C LEU A 163 -15.52 -8.91 14.08
N ALA A 164 -14.29 -8.90 14.61
CA ALA A 164 -13.54 -10.12 14.88
C ALA A 164 -14.23 -11.02 15.91
N SER A 165 -14.81 -10.46 16.98
CA SER A 165 -15.54 -11.22 18.00
C SER A 165 -16.80 -11.90 17.43
N ARG A 166 -17.45 -11.26 16.46
CA ARG A 166 -18.60 -11.79 15.72
C ARG A 166 -18.22 -12.74 14.58
N ARG A 167 -16.93 -12.99 14.38
CA ARG A 167 -16.36 -13.81 13.28
C ARG A 167 -16.70 -13.29 11.88
N GLU A 168 -16.87 -11.98 11.77
CA GLU A 168 -17.14 -11.30 10.50
C GLU A 168 -15.83 -10.93 9.80
N GLU A 169 -14.79 -10.56 10.57
CA GLU A 169 -13.52 -10.08 10.03
C GLU A 169 -12.27 -10.72 10.65
N GLY A 170 -11.21 -10.74 9.85
CA GLY A 170 -9.85 -11.16 10.26
C GLY A 170 -8.88 -9.97 10.27
N TYR A 171 -7.86 -10.02 11.11
CA TYR A 171 -6.78 -9.03 11.06
C TYR A 171 -5.39 -9.66 11.20
N GLY A 172 -4.49 -9.27 10.30
CA GLY A 172 -3.08 -9.65 10.41
C GLY A 172 -2.36 -8.80 11.45
N VAL A 173 -1.38 -9.38 12.13
CA VAL A 173 -0.54 -8.64 13.07
C VAL A 173 0.92 -8.91 12.74
N VAL A 174 1.72 -7.85 12.70
CA VAL A 174 3.18 -7.91 12.57
C VAL A 174 3.80 -7.20 13.77
N ILE A 175 4.76 -7.82 14.42
CA ILE A 175 5.56 -7.21 15.49
C ILE A 175 7.00 -7.10 15.00
N SER A 176 7.52 -5.89 14.97
CA SER A 176 8.88 -5.60 14.49
C SER A 176 9.74 -4.98 15.58
N PHE A 177 11.04 -5.26 15.51
CA PHE A 177 12.05 -4.75 16.43
C PHE A 177 12.93 -3.77 15.67
N LYS A 178 12.66 -2.47 15.86
CA LYS A 178 13.51 -1.38 15.38
C LYS A 178 14.33 -0.86 16.55
N GLU A 179 14.08 0.36 17.00
CA GLU A 179 14.64 0.89 18.25
C GLU A 179 13.93 0.27 19.46
N TYR A 180 12.63 0.04 19.34
CA TYR A 180 11.77 -0.60 20.33
C TYR A 180 10.74 -1.49 19.61
N PRO A 181 10.07 -2.43 20.32
CA PRO A 181 9.01 -3.24 19.75
C PRO A 181 7.86 -2.37 19.21
N LYS A 182 7.46 -2.61 17.96
CA LYS A 182 6.33 -1.97 17.30
C LYS A 182 5.35 -3.02 16.83
N ILE A 183 4.07 -2.74 17.00
CA ILE A 183 2.98 -3.58 16.50
C ILE A 183 2.35 -2.91 15.27
N HIS A 184 2.03 -3.72 14.27
CA HIS A 184 1.41 -3.29 13.03
C HIS A 184 0.16 -4.13 12.80
N ILE A 185 -1.01 -3.52 12.88
CA ILE A 185 -2.30 -4.18 12.65
C ILE A 185 -2.67 -3.99 11.18
N GLN A 186 -2.84 -5.10 10.45
CA GLN A 186 -3.32 -5.10 9.08
C GLN A 186 -4.84 -5.06 9.10
N VAL A 187 -5.38 -3.84 8.99
CA VAL A 187 -6.82 -3.57 9.01
C VAL A 187 -7.39 -3.71 7.60
N PRO A 188 -8.50 -4.42 7.38
CA PRO A 188 -9.18 -4.48 6.08
C PRO A 188 -9.41 -3.09 5.49
N ILE A 189 -9.15 -2.93 4.18
CA ILE A 189 -9.21 -1.62 3.52
C ILE A 189 -10.60 -0.98 3.65
N GLN A 190 -11.66 -1.79 3.64
CA GLN A 190 -13.04 -1.30 3.71
C GLN A 190 -13.33 -0.66 5.06
N LEU A 191 -12.93 -1.31 6.16
CA LEU A 191 -13.04 -0.76 7.49
C LEU A 191 -12.21 0.52 7.64
N TYR A 192 -11.00 0.54 7.07
CA TYR A 192 -10.17 1.74 7.06
C TYR A 192 -10.85 2.91 6.33
N LEU A 193 -11.41 2.67 5.15
CA LEU A 193 -12.09 3.72 4.38
C LEU A 193 -13.40 4.16 5.05
N LYS A 194 -14.14 3.27 5.71
CA LYS A 194 -15.34 3.62 6.48
C LYS A 194 -15.04 4.71 7.52
N HIS A 195 -13.94 4.59 8.26
CA HIS A 195 -13.59 5.53 9.34
C HIS A 195 -12.88 6.81 8.86
N PHE A 196 -12.09 6.72 7.80
CA PHE A 196 -11.16 7.80 7.43
C PHE A 196 -11.50 8.53 6.15
N SER A 197 -12.59 8.14 5.49
CA SER A 197 -13.03 8.82 4.30
C SER A 197 -13.88 10.03 4.63
N ASN A 198 -13.58 11.14 3.97
CA ASN A 198 -14.44 12.30 3.97
C ASN A 198 -15.67 12.00 3.12
N THR A 199 -16.85 11.95 3.74
CA THR A 199 -18.16 11.74 3.08
C THR A 199 -18.80 13.04 2.63
N GLN A 200 -18.23 14.21 2.96
CA GLN A 200 -18.70 15.47 2.42
C GLN A 200 -18.49 15.48 0.91
N GLN A 201 -19.59 15.23 0.19
CA GLN A 201 -19.72 15.43 -1.24
C GLN A 201 -19.59 16.91 -1.50
N THR A 202 -18.38 17.34 -1.89
CA THR A 202 -18.29 18.54 -2.71
C THR A 202 -18.97 18.18 -4.02
N SER A 203 -19.96 18.96 -4.44
CA SER A 203 -20.61 18.91 -5.76
C SER A 203 -19.53 19.08 -6.84
N GLY A 204 -18.83 17.98 -7.14
CA GLY A 204 -17.70 17.98 -8.05
C GLY A 204 -18.19 18.29 -9.45
N ARG A 205 -17.38 19.02 -10.21
CA ARG A 205 -17.73 19.47 -11.56
C ARG A 205 -17.55 18.36 -12.61
N GLY A 206 -17.10 17.18 -12.19
CA GLY A 206 -16.77 16.07 -13.07
C GLY A 206 -15.35 16.14 -13.63
N PHE A 207 -14.49 17.00 -13.06
CA PHE A 207 -13.13 17.21 -13.55
C PHE A 207 -12.22 16.03 -13.22
N VAL A 208 -11.16 15.89 -14.01
CA VAL A 208 -10.15 14.82 -13.85
C VAL A 208 -8.80 15.43 -13.55
N ALA A 209 -8.18 15.03 -12.43
CA ALA A 209 -6.84 15.46 -12.06
C ALA A 209 -5.80 14.39 -12.42
N GLY A 210 -4.94 14.66 -13.40
CA GLY A 210 -3.80 13.80 -13.75
C GLY A 210 -2.55 14.14 -12.95
N PHE A 211 -1.86 13.12 -12.46
CA PHE A 211 -0.64 13.25 -11.66
C PHE A 211 0.56 12.55 -12.29
N ASP A 212 1.64 13.31 -12.52
CA ASP A 212 2.97 12.76 -12.81
C ASP A 212 3.81 12.70 -11.52
N LEU A 213 4.12 11.47 -11.08
CA LEU A 213 4.80 11.18 -9.82
C LEU A 213 6.30 10.89 -10.03
N ASN A 214 7.14 11.81 -9.56
CA ASN A 214 8.60 11.69 -9.62
C ASN A 214 9.26 11.79 -8.24
N SER A 215 10.56 11.46 -8.18
CA SER A 215 11.31 11.47 -6.91
C SER A 215 11.61 12.88 -6.40
N ASP A 216 11.76 13.82 -7.32
CA ASP A 216 12.16 15.22 -7.13
C ASP A 216 10.98 16.19 -7.32
N ARG A 217 9.83 15.72 -7.81
CA ARG A 217 8.64 16.56 -8.05
C ARG A 217 7.34 15.75 -8.09
N VAL A 218 6.23 16.44 -7.82
CA VAL A 218 4.87 15.98 -8.09
C VAL A 218 4.20 17.05 -8.95
N ASN A 219 3.69 16.65 -10.11
CA ASN A 219 2.96 17.54 -11.01
C ASN A 219 1.51 17.11 -11.10
N MET A 220 0.61 18.09 -11.13
CA MET A 220 -0.83 17.92 -11.21
C MET A 220 -1.39 18.83 -12.30
N VAL A 221 -2.22 18.26 -13.16
CA VAL A 221 -3.02 19.00 -14.14
C VAL A 221 -4.47 18.56 -13.97
N ILE A 222 -5.39 19.52 -13.89
CA ILE A 222 -6.83 19.28 -13.80
C ILE A 222 -7.45 19.70 -15.12
N VAL A 223 -8.21 18.79 -15.71
CA VAL A 223 -8.96 19.02 -16.94
C VAL A 223 -10.46 18.93 -16.70
N ASP A 224 -11.24 19.67 -17.47
CA ASP A 224 -12.69 19.55 -17.48
C ASP A 224 -13.16 18.34 -18.31
N ARG A 225 -14.44 18.32 -18.67
CA ARG A 225 -15.07 17.21 -19.42
C ARG A 225 -14.71 17.21 -20.89
N ASP A 226 -14.30 18.36 -21.43
CA ASP A 226 -13.87 18.53 -22.82
C ASP A 226 -12.37 18.32 -22.97
N GLY A 227 -11.65 18.20 -21.85
CA GLY A 227 -10.20 18.00 -21.80
C GLY A 227 -9.44 19.31 -21.73
N GLU A 228 -10.11 20.45 -21.55
CA GLU A 228 -9.47 21.75 -21.40
C GLU A 228 -8.87 21.90 -20.00
N ILE A 229 -7.73 22.61 -19.93
CA ILE A 229 -6.97 22.76 -18.68
C ILE A 229 -7.68 23.77 -17.78
N VAL A 230 -8.12 23.30 -16.62
CA VAL A 230 -8.73 24.15 -15.57
C VAL A 230 -7.67 24.63 -14.59
N TYR A 231 -6.69 23.79 -14.25
CA TYR A 231 -5.71 24.11 -13.22
C TYR A 231 -4.41 23.32 -13.38
N VAL A 232 -3.27 23.95 -13.07
CA VAL A 232 -1.95 23.32 -13.09
C VAL A 232 -1.17 23.62 -11.82
N LYS A 233 -0.45 22.62 -11.29
CA LYS A 233 0.43 22.82 -10.12
C LYS A 233 1.61 21.87 -10.11
N SER A 234 2.81 22.44 -9.90
CA SER A 234 4.04 21.69 -9.64
C SER A 234 4.49 21.90 -8.19
N VAL A 235 4.93 20.83 -7.53
CA VAL A 235 5.68 20.91 -6.28
C VAL A 235 7.02 20.23 -6.49
N ARG A 236 8.11 20.96 -6.31
CA ARG A 236 9.50 20.48 -6.44
C ARG A 236 10.12 20.26 -5.06
N PHE A 237 11.02 19.29 -4.97
CA PHE A 237 11.75 18.93 -3.76
C PHE A 237 13.27 18.90 -4.06
N PRO A 238 13.91 20.07 -4.28
CA PRO A 238 15.33 20.14 -4.63
C PRO A 238 16.24 19.49 -3.57
N GLU A 239 15.82 19.46 -2.31
CA GLU A 239 16.60 18.90 -1.20
C GLU A 239 16.70 17.36 -1.26
N VAL A 240 15.83 16.70 -2.04
CA VAL A 240 15.85 15.24 -2.24
C VAL A 240 17.04 14.82 -3.11
N THR A 241 17.56 15.74 -3.92
CA THR A 241 18.76 15.52 -4.75
C THR A 241 20.05 15.96 -4.08
N SER A 242 19.98 16.76 -3.01
CA SER A 242 21.14 17.19 -2.22
C SER A 242 21.72 16.06 -1.37
N HIS A 243 23.05 15.94 -1.34
CA HIS A 243 23.75 14.98 -0.48
C HIS A 243 23.46 15.28 1.00
N GLY A 244 23.17 14.24 1.80
CA GLY A 244 22.99 14.35 3.26
C GLY A 244 21.54 14.44 3.76
N SER A 245 20.52 14.56 2.91
CA SER A 245 19.13 14.68 3.38
C SER A 245 18.54 13.32 3.85
N PRO A 246 17.92 13.25 5.05
CA PRO A 246 17.35 12.00 5.56
C PRO A 246 16.27 11.45 4.62
N ALA A 247 16.46 10.20 4.17
CA ALA A 247 15.58 9.56 3.18
C ALA A 247 14.10 9.53 3.63
N GLU A 248 13.82 9.39 4.93
CA GLU A 248 12.46 9.39 5.45
C GLU A 248 11.82 10.77 5.52
N LEU A 249 12.59 11.81 5.84
CA LEU A 249 12.08 13.19 5.80
C LEU A 249 11.66 13.56 4.38
N ASN A 250 12.51 13.21 3.40
CA ASN A 250 12.21 13.39 1.97
C ASN A 250 10.95 12.65 1.54
N LYS A 251 10.74 11.44 2.05
CA LYS A 251 9.51 10.68 1.79
C LYS A 251 8.30 11.37 2.39
N GLN A 252 8.36 11.80 3.65
CA GLN A 252 7.26 12.49 4.31
C GLN A 252 6.85 13.76 3.56
N LYS A 253 7.82 14.60 3.15
CA LYS A 253 7.56 15.80 2.34
C LYS A 253 6.78 15.48 1.06
N ARG A 254 7.20 14.45 0.30
CA ARG A 254 6.49 14.01 -0.91
C ARG A 254 5.06 13.55 -0.63
N LEU A 255 4.86 12.73 0.40
CA LEU A 255 3.54 12.21 0.76
C LEU A 255 2.60 13.34 1.22
N GLN A 256 3.12 14.31 1.97
CA GLN A 256 2.37 15.49 2.39
C GLN A 256 1.97 16.37 1.20
N ALA A 257 2.91 16.65 0.30
CA ALA A 257 2.65 17.43 -0.91
C ALA A 257 1.60 16.75 -1.82
N LEU A 258 1.73 15.45 -2.07
CA LEU A 258 0.72 14.68 -2.81
C LEU A 258 -0.64 14.77 -2.12
N SER A 259 -0.69 14.64 -0.79
CA SER A 259 -1.96 14.73 -0.04
C SER A 259 -2.59 16.13 -0.09
N ARG A 260 -1.78 17.19 -0.15
CA ARG A 260 -2.25 18.57 -0.33
C ARG A 260 -2.80 18.79 -1.73
N LEU A 261 -2.10 18.29 -2.76
CA LEU A 261 -2.54 18.41 -4.15
C LEU A 261 -3.84 17.63 -4.41
N ILE A 262 -4.01 16.45 -3.84
CA ILE A 262 -5.27 15.69 -3.94
C ILE A 262 -6.44 16.47 -3.31
N ARG A 263 -6.23 17.10 -2.15
CA ARG A 263 -7.25 17.97 -1.53
C ARG A 263 -7.55 19.18 -2.41
N LEU A 264 -6.53 19.81 -2.97
CA LEU A 264 -6.68 20.93 -3.90
C LEU A 264 -7.48 20.52 -5.13
N ALA A 265 -7.21 19.34 -5.69
CA ALA A 265 -7.97 18.81 -6.82
C ALA A 265 -9.46 18.67 -6.48
N LYS A 266 -9.79 18.11 -5.30
CA LYS A 266 -11.18 18.05 -4.81
C LYS A 266 -11.81 19.44 -4.72
N LEU A 267 -11.11 20.42 -4.14
CA LEU A 267 -11.61 21.79 -4.00
C LEU A 267 -11.86 22.48 -5.34
N VAL A 268 -11.02 22.24 -6.35
CA VAL A 268 -11.20 22.77 -7.72
C VAL A 268 -12.40 22.12 -8.44
N GLY A 269 -12.86 20.95 -7.96
CA GLY A 269 -14.04 20.26 -8.51
C GLY A 269 -13.72 18.93 -9.20
N ALA A 270 -12.51 18.39 -9.01
CA ALA A 270 -12.19 17.05 -9.49
C ALA A 270 -13.02 15.99 -8.77
N THR A 271 -13.59 15.07 -9.54
CA THR A 271 -14.26 13.86 -9.03
C THR A 271 -13.37 12.63 -9.20
N HIS A 272 -12.42 12.70 -10.14
CA HIS A 272 -11.51 11.61 -10.46
C HIS A 272 -10.05 12.07 -10.40
N VAL A 273 -9.18 11.14 -10.01
CA VAL A 273 -7.73 11.31 -10.03
C VAL A 273 -7.11 10.23 -10.90
N ALA A 274 -6.30 10.62 -11.89
CA ALA A 274 -5.60 9.71 -12.78
C ALA A 274 -4.11 9.59 -12.40
N PHE A 275 -3.62 8.35 -12.33
CA PHE A 275 -2.21 8.03 -12.11
C PHE A 275 -1.72 7.03 -13.15
N GLU A 276 -0.43 7.03 -13.46
CA GLU A 276 0.18 5.93 -14.22
C GLU A 276 0.10 4.60 -13.44
N ASN A 277 -0.32 3.54 -14.12
CA ASN A 277 -0.36 2.18 -13.60
C ASN A 277 1.06 1.58 -13.56
N LEU A 278 1.77 1.87 -12.47
CA LEU A 278 3.08 1.27 -12.19
C LEU A 278 2.99 -0.10 -11.50
N LEU A 279 1.78 -0.60 -11.24
CA LEU A 279 1.55 -1.86 -10.51
C LEU A 279 1.65 -3.09 -11.44
N ASP A 280 1.32 -2.92 -12.72
CA ASP A 280 1.42 -3.99 -13.74
C ASP A 280 2.84 -4.27 -14.22
N ILE A 281 3.84 -3.53 -13.74
CA ILE A 281 5.24 -3.69 -14.15
C ILE A 281 5.84 -4.90 -13.41
N LYS A 282 5.52 -6.11 -13.90
CA LYS A 282 5.99 -7.39 -13.36
C LYS A 282 7.48 -7.70 -13.66
N LYS A 283 8.12 -6.99 -14.59
CA LYS A 283 9.52 -7.24 -14.99
C LYS A 283 10.39 -6.01 -14.77
N ARG A 284 11.57 -6.22 -14.15
CA ARG A 284 12.62 -5.20 -13.95
C ARG A 284 13.14 -4.57 -15.25
N ARG A 285 12.82 -5.10 -16.44
CA ARG A 285 13.18 -4.52 -17.74
C ARG A 285 11.94 -4.05 -18.49
N TYR A 286 11.70 -2.74 -18.46
CA TYR A 286 10.66 -2.05 -19.22
C TYR A 286 11.24 -1.31 -20.43
N THR A 287 12.46 -0.78 -20.29
CA THR A 287 13.22 -0.12 -21.37
C THR A 287 14.56 -0.82 -21.59
N ARG A 288 15.26 -0.52 -22.69
CA ARG A 288 16.66 -0.95 -22.87
C ARG A 288 17.62 -0.28 -21.87
N SER A 289 17.18 0.75 -21.14
CA SER A 289 17.99 1.49 -20.18
C SER A 289 17.93 0.88 -18.76
N PRO A 290 19.06 0.39 -18.23
CA PRO A 290 19.15 -0.10 -16.85
C PRO A 290 18.81 0.98 -15.81
N SER A 291 19.10 2.26 -16.10
CA SER A 291 18.85 3.37 -15.16
C SER A 291 17.37 3.76 -15.09
N ALA A 292 16.65 3.75 -16.21
CA ALA A 292 15.20 3.96 -16.26
C ALA A 292 14.47 2.79 -15.59
N ASN A 293 14.91 1.57 -15.88
CA ASN A 293 14.45 0.36 -15.20
C ASN A 293 14.70 0.39 -13.69
N ARG A 294 15.85 0.91 -13.25
CA ARG A 294 16.17 1.15 -11.83
C ARG A 294 15.23 2.20 -11.22
N LYS A 295 14.94 3.31 -11.90
CA LYS A 295 14.02 4.36 -11.42
C LYS A 295 12.57 3.87 -11.31
N ILE A 296 12.13 3.06 -12.26
CA ILE A 296 10.78 2.43 -12.30
C ILE A 296 10.66 1.33 -11.24
N SER A 297 11.68 0.49 -11.08
CA SER A 297 11.69 -0.59 -10.09
C SER A 297 11.95 -0.13 -8.65
N ARG A 298 12.29 1.15 -8.41
CA ARG A 298 12.42 1.66 -7.05
C ARG A 298 11.05 1.70 -6.38
N PHE A 299 10.90 0.80 -5.40
CA PHE A 299 9.84 0.71 -4.39
C PHE A 299 9.22 2.06 -3.97
N ALA A 300 10.01 3.14 -3.94
CA ALA A 300 9.55 4.49 -3.64
C ALA A 300 8.44 5.03 -4.57
N LYS A 301 8.50 4.81 -5.90
CA LYS A 301 7.44 5.28 -6.81
C LYS A 301 6.14 4.49 -6.61
N ARG A 302 6.24 3.17 -6.43
CA ARG A 302 5.10 2.30 -6.12
C ARG A 302 4.46 2.67 -4.78
N GLN A 303 5.26 2.97 -3.76
CA GLN A 303 4.77 3.46 -2.47
C GLN A 303 4.04 4.80 -2.60
N LEU A 304 4.57 5.72 -3.41
CA LEU A 304 3.94 7.01 -3.65
C LEU A 304 2.61 6.85 -4.39
N LEU A 305 2.55 5.95 -5.38
CA LEU A 305 1.31 5.60 -6.09
C LEU A 305 0.26 5.01 -5.13
N LEU A 306 0.62 4.01 -4.32
CA LEU A 306 -0.29 3.41 -3.34
C LEU A 306 -0.81 4.43 -2.33
N HIS A 307 0.06 5.34 -1.86
CA HIS A 307 -0.35 6.45 -1.01
C HIS A 307 -1.32 7.39 -1.72
N GLY A 308 -1.05 7.72 -2.99
CA GLY A 308 -1.94 8.52 -3.84
C GLY A 308 -3.33 7.90 -3.97
N ILE A 309 -3.39 6.61 -4.33
CA ILE A 309 -4.66 5.86 -4.45
C ILE A 309 -5.44 5.92 -3.13
N LEU A 310 -4.81 5.54 -2.01
CA LEU A 310 -5.46 5.54 -0.70
C LEU A 310 -5.92 6.95 -0.29
N ARG A 311 -5.10 7.97 -0.56
CA ARG A 311 -5.44 9.34 -0.19
C ARG A 311 -6.60 9.88 -1.04
N SER A 312 -6.63 9.59 -2.34
CA SER A 312 -7.74 9.98 -3.21
C SER A 312 -9.06 9.36 -2.76
N LEU A 313 -9.07 8.06 -2.46
CA LEU A 313 -10.28 7.36 -1.99
C LEU A 313 -10.76 7.91 -0.63
N ARG A 314 -9.83 8.25 0.27
CA ARG A 314 -10.14 8.94 1.52
C ARG A 314 -10.76 10.32 1.31
N GLU A 315 -10.41 11.04 0.25
CA GLU A 315 -11.06 12.31 -0.07
C GLU A 315 -12.42 12.13 -0.78
N GLY A 316 -12.81 10.88 -1.10
CA GLY A 316 -14.02 10.58 -1.86
C GLY A 316 -13.86 10.70 -3.36
N LEU A 317 -12.62 10.75 -3.86
CA LEU A 317 -12.32 10.77 -5.28
C LEU A 317 -12.20 9.34 -5.81
N CYS A 318 -12.71 9.11 -7.02
CA CYS A 318 -12.45 7.90 -7.77
C CYS A 318 -11.04 7.95 -8.36
N VAL A 319 -10.39 6.80 -8.52
CA VAL A 319 -9.02 6.71 -9.04
C VAL A 319 -9.02 5.97 -10.36
N VAL A 320 -8.33 6.51 -11.36
CA VAL A 320 -8.12 5.88 -12.66
C VAL A 320 -6.63 5.57 -12.80
N LEU A 321 -6.29 4.29 -12.91
CA LEU A 321 -4.93 3.88 -13.26
C LEU A 321 -4.84 3.75 -14.78
N VAL A 322 -4.00 4.56 -15.43
CA VAL A 322 -3.83 4.58 -16.89
C VAL A 322 -2.55 3.87 -17.31
N ASN A 323 -2.51 3.35 -18.54
CA ASN A 323 -1.31 2.66 -19.03
C ASN A 323 -0.11 3.63 -19.13
N PRO A 324 1.08 3.27 -18.59
CA PRO A 324 2.28 4.11 -18.68
C PRO A 324 2.88 4.23 -20.10
N LYS A 325 2.48 3.42 -21.09
CA LYS A 325 3.05 3.49 -22.45
C LYS A 325 2.72 4.82 -23.15
N GLY A 326 3.72 5.50 -23.70
CA GLY A 326 3.55 6.69 -24.56
C GLY A 326 3.36 8.03 -23.85
N THR A 327 3.68 8.13 -22.54
CA THR A 327 3.57 9.40 -21.77
C THR A 327 4.83 10.27 -21.82
N THR A 328 5.94 9.73 -22.34
CA THR A 328 7.21 10.44 -22.50
C THR A 328 7.88 9.99 -23.79
N LYS A 329 8.04 10.92 -24.75
CA LYS A 329 8.59 10.74 -26.12
C LYS A 329 7.63 10.24 -27.22
N SER A 330 6.37 10.67 -27.21
CA SER A 330 5.50 10.54 -28.39
C SER A 330 5.40 11.88 -29.13
N GLU A 331 5.09 11.86 -30.42
CA GLU A 331 4.78 13.08 -31.20
C GLU A 331 3.65 13.88 -30.54
N GLU A 332 2.68 13.17 -29.96
CA GLU A 332 1.59 13.74 -29.17
C GLU A 332 2.10 14.57 -27.98
N HIS A 333 3.13 14.08 -27.27
CA HIS A 333 3.74 14.76 -26.14
C HIS A 333 4.47 16.05 -26.56
N GLU A 334 5.23 16.01 -27.67
CA GLU A 334 5.89 17.20 -28.21
C GLU A 334 4.90 18.23 -28.75
N ARG A 335 3.83 17.77 -29.41
CA ARG A 335 2.76 18.64 -29.91
C ARG A 335 2.06 19.36 -28.77
N ILE A 336 1.70 18.65 -27.70
CA ILE A 336 1.06 19.23 -26.50
C ILE A 336 1.96 20.26 -25.83
N MET A 337 3.27 19.98 -25.70
CA MET A 337 4.21 20.96 -25.14
C MET A 337 4.21 22.26 -25.95
N LYS A 338 4.22 22.17 -27.29
CA LYS A 338 4.22 23.34 -28.19
C LYS A 338 2.88 24.09 -28.19
N THR A 339 1.75 23.38 -28.28
CA THR A 339 0.43 24.02 -28.39
C THR A 339 -0.11 24.56 -27.07
N ARG A 340 0.26 23.96 -25.93
CA ARG A 340 -0.26 24.35 -24.60
C ARG A 340 0.79 25.01 -23.69
N GLY A 341 2.02 25.22 -24.17
CA GLY A 341 3.10 25.88 -23.41
C GLY A 341 3.52 25.13 -22.14
N LEU A 342 3.29 23.81 -22.08
CA LEU A 342 3.57 23.00 -20.90
C LEU A 342 5.01 22.48 -20.88
N ASP A 343 5.64 22.45 -19.71
CA ASP A 343 6.90 21.72 -19.56
C ASP A 343 6.68 20.21 -19.69
N ARG A 344 7.75 19.48 -19.96
CA ARG A 344 7.72 18.02 -20.21
C ARG A 344 6.89 17.24 -19.19
N HIS A 345 7.03 17.57 -17.91
CA HIS A 345 6.36 16.84 -16.85
C HIS A 345 4.89 17.23 -16.69
N MET A 346 4.56 18.51 -16.93
CA MET A 346 3.17 18.96 -16.99
C MET A 346 2.45 18.35 -18.18
N ALA A 347 3.10 18.25 -19.33
CA ALA A 347 2.56 17.54 -20.49
C ALA A 347 2.29 16.05 -20.17
N SER A 348 3.17 15.40 -19.40
CA SER A 348 2.90 14.04 -18.92
C SER A 348 1.69 13.97 -17.98
N ALA A 349 1.57 14.88 -17.01
CA ALA A 349 0.42 14.94 -16.11
C ALA A 349 -0.89 15.22 -16.87
N TYR A 350 -0.86 16.09 -17.87
CA TYR A 350 -1.99 16.38 -18.76
C TYR A 350 -2.42 15.16 -19.58
N LEU A 351 -1.47 14.44 -20.21
CA LEU A 351 -1.76 13.20 -20.92
C LEU A 351 -2.38 12.14 -20.01
N ILE A 352 -1.92 12.04 -18.76
CA ILE A 352 -2.51 11.15 -17.76
C ILE A 352 -3.96 11.56 -17.46
N ALA A 353 -4.23 12.86 -17.34
CA ALA A 353 -5.58 13.40 -17.12
C ALA A 353 -6.51 13.06 -18.29
N LEU A 354 -6.09 13.35 -19.54
CA LEU A 354 -6.87 13.05 -20.75
C LEU A 354 -7.17 11.56 -20.90
N ARG A 355 -6.17 10.70 -20.68
CA ARG A 355 -6.37 9.24 -20.69
C ARG A 355 -7.35 8.79 -19.62
N GLY A 356 -7.30 9.43 -18.45
CA GLY A 356 -8.27 9.21 -17.38
C GLY A 356 -9.69 9.58 -17.83
N LEU A 357 -9.85 10.76 -18.43
CA LEU A 357 -11.11 11.28 -18.94
C LEU A 357 -11.73 10.39 -20.02
N SER A 358 -10.97 10.03 -21.06
CA SER A 358 -11.46 9.14 -22.12
C SER A 358 -11.95 7.79 -21.57
N ARG A 359 -11.31 7.29 -20.51
CA ARG A 359 -11.68 6.03 -19.86
C ARG A 359 -12.95 6.12 -19.04
N ILE A 360 -13.18 7.24 -18.38
CA ILE A 360 -14.43 7.51 -17.67
C ILE A 360 -15.58 7.52 -18.68
N HIS A 361 -15.44 8.26 -19.79
CA HIS A 361 -16.45 8.29 -20.86
C HIS A 361 -16.78 6.90 -21.41
N ILE A 362 -15.77 6.11 -21.79
CA ILE A 362 -15.98 4.75 -22.34
C ILE A 362 -16.76 3.84 -21.37
N ASN A 363 -16.52 3.95 -20.06
CA ASN A 363 -17.22 3.13 -19.08
C ASN A 363 -18.67 3.59 -18.88
N SER A 364 -18.97 4.88 -18.98
CA SER A 364 -20.34 5.39 -18.94
C SER A 364 -21.21 4.84 -20.07
N TYR A 365 -20.66 4.72 -21.29
CA TYR A 365 -21.37 4.15 -22.45
C TYR A 365 -21.57 2.63 -22.41
N LYS A 366 -20.91 1.90 -21.50
CA LYS A 366 -21.07 0.43 -21.36
C LYS A 366 -22.11 0.04 -20.31
N GLN A 367 -22.62 0.99 -19.53
CA GLN A 367 -23.63 0.78 -18.49
C GLN A 367 -25.04 1.17 -18.96
N THR A 368 -25.15 1.88 -20.08
CA THR A 368 -26.35 2.04 -20.91
C THR A 368 -26.36 0.98 -21.99
#